data_AF-A0A660TGF0-F1
#
_entry.id   AF-A0A660TGF0-F1
#
_cell.length_a   1.000
_cell.length_b   1.000
_cell.length_c   1.000
_cell.angle_alpha   90.00
_cell.angle_beta   90.00
_cell.angle_gamma   90.00
#
_symmetry.space_group_name_H-M   'P 1'
#
loop_
_entity.id
_entity.type
_entity.pdbx_description
1 polymer ?
#
loop_
_entity_poly.entity_id
_entity_poly.type
_entity_poly.pdbx_seq_one_letter_code
_entity_poly.pdbx_strand_id
1 'polypeptide(L)' 'MKNFEERLTNLEELNEKMKTGNIALDEAVEIFEEGIKLAKGLEKDLTKVERKIEILVNKPVKESDKPNLELFEGADD' A
#
# COMPACT_ATOMS: atom_id res chain seq x y z
N MET A 1 -2.81 -9.74 -8.61
CA MET A 1 -4.04 -8.94 -8.60
C MET A 1 -5.19 -9.70 -7.96
N LYS A 2 -5.58 -10.89 -8.41
CA LYS A 2 -6.65 -11.69 -7.75
C LYS A 2 -6.52 -11.81 -6.22
N ASN A 3 -5.32 -12.11 -5.73
CA ASN A 3 -5.05 -12.19 -4.29
C ASN A 3 -5.12 -10.82 -3.54
N PHE A 4 -4.92 -9.70 -4.24
CA PHE A 4 -5.09 -8.36 -3.64
C PHE A 4 -6.57 -8.03 -3.50
N GLU A 5 -7.33 -8.19 -4.59
CA GLU A 5 -8.79 -7.97 -4.61
C GLU A 5 -9.50 -8.85 -3.58
N GLU A 6 -9.15 -10.15 -3.51
CA GLU A 6 -9.71 -11.07 -2.51
C GLU A 6 -9.47 -10.58 -1.07
N ARG A 7 -8.26 -10.13 -0.74
CA ARG A 7 -7.96 -9.61 0.59
C ARG A 7 -8.62 -8.26 0.87
N LEU A 8 -8.83 -7.44 -0.16
CA LEU A 8 -9.56 -6.18 -0.05
C LEU A 8 -11.03 -6.45 0.24
N THR A 9 -11.68 -7.36 -0.50
CA THR A 9 -13.05 -7.80 -0.24
C THR A 9 -13.20 -8.37 1.17
N ASN A 10 -12.26 -9.21 1.61
CA ASN A 10 -12.29 -9.74 2.98
C ASN A 10 -12.22 -8.62 4.03
N LEU A 11 -11.40 -7.58 3.81
CA LEU A 11 -11.31 -6.43 4.72
C LEU A 11 -12.63 -5.63 4.76
N GLU A 12 -13.29 -5.46 3.62
CA GLU A 12 -14.60 -4.82 3.53
C GLU A 12 -15.67 -5.62 4.27
N GLU A 13 -15.69 -6.95 4.11
CA GLU A 13 -16.61 -7.83 4.83
C GLU A 13 -16.41 -7.78 6.35
N LEU A 14 -15.16 -7.78 6.82
CA LEU A 14 -14.84 -7.63 8.25
C LEU A 14 -15.34 -6.29 8.79
N ASN A 15 -15.17 -5.22 8.02
CA ASN A 15 -15.65 -3.89 8.40
C ASN A 15 -17.19 -3.81 8.46
N GLU A 16 -17.90 -4.44 7.53
CA GLU A 16 -19.36 -4.50 7.56
C GLU A 16 -19.87 -5.33 8.76
N LYS A 17 -19.22 -6.46 9.06
CA LYS A 17 -19.51 -7.23 10.29
C LYS A 17 -19.32 -6.37 11.54
N MET A 18 -18.24 -5.59 11.61
CA MET A 18 -17.97 -4.70 12.74
C MET A 18 -19.03 -3.60 12.90
N LYS A 19 -19.57 -3.07 11.80
CA LYS A 19 -20.63 -2.04 11.81
C LYS A 19 -22.00 -2.55 12.22
N THR A 20 -22.31 -3.83 11.96
CA THR A 20 -23.62 -4.40 12.33
C THR A 20 -23.87 -4.44 13.84
N GLY A 21 -22.84 -4.25 14.68
CA GLY A 21 -22.97 -3.90 16.09
C GLY A 21 -23.49 -5.01 17.02
N ASN A 22 -23.76 -6.20 16.48
CA ASN A 22 -24.24 -7.36 17.23
C ASN A 22 -23.16 -8.45 17.31
N ILE A 23 -21.95 -8.05 17.70
CA ILE A 23 -20.78 -8.91 17.86
C ILE A 23 -20.31 -8.86 19.32
N ALA A 24 -19.87 -10.01 19.83
CA ALA A 24 -19.30 -10.09 21.16
C ALA A 24 -17.97 -9.31 21.22
N LEU A 25 -17.58 -8.84 22.40
CA LEU A 25 -16.35 -8.06 22.57
C LEU A 25 -15.11 -8.84 22.11
N ASP A 26 -15.02 -10.13 22.48
CA ASP A 26 -13.90 -10.99 22.10
C ASP A 26 -13.82 -11.17 20.57
N GLU A 27 -14.97 -11.37 19.93
CA GLU A 27 -15.07 -11.49 18.47
C GLU A 27 -14.72 -10.16 17.76
N ALA A 28 -15.11 -9.02 18.34
CA ALA A 28 -14.74 -7.71 17.82
C ALA A 28 -13.23 -7.48 17.87
N VAL A 29 -12.55 -7.96 18.92
CA VAL A 29 -11.09 -7.89 19.05
C VAL A 29 -10.42 -8.76 17.98
N GLU A 30 -10.89 -9.99 17.77
CA GLU A 30 -10.36 -10.88 16.73
C GLU A 30 -10.52 -10.28 15.32
N ILE A 31 -11.72 -9.79 15.00
CA ILE A 31 -12.01 -9.12 13.72
C ILE A 31 -11.11 -7.91 13.51
N PHE A 32 -10.88 -7.12 14.56
CA PHE A 32 -10.03 -5.94 14.48
C PHE A 32 -8.57 -6.31 14.22
N GLU A 33 -8.03 -7.32 14.93
CA GLU A 33 -6.67 -7.81 14.72
C GLU A 33 -6.47 -8.33 13.29
N GLU A 34 -7.43 -9.10 12.78
CA GLU A 34 -7.42 -9.59 11.40
C GLU A 34 -7.48 -8.44 10.39
N GLY A 35 -8.37 -7.47 10.60
CA GLY A 35 -8.52 -6.29 9.76
C GLY A 35 -7.22 -5.47 9.68
N ILE A 36 -6.55 -5.23 10.82
CA ILE A 36 -5.26 -4.53 10.86
C ILE A 36 -4.18 -5.29 10.08
N LYS A 37 -4.14 -6.62 10.21
CA LYS A 37 -3.17 -7.45 9.50
C LYS A 37 -3.40 -7.41 7.99
N LEU A 38 -4.65 -7.49 7.54
CA LEU A 38 -5.03 -7.38 6.14
C LEU A 38 -4.68 -6.00 5.57
N ALA A 39 -5.05 -4.92 6.29
CA ALA A 39 -4.76 -3.55 5.88
C ALA A 39 -3.25 -3.31 5.67
N LYS A 40 -2.41 -3.72 6.63
CA LYS A 40 -0.94 -3.63 6.51
C LYS A 40 -0.39 -4.42 5.32
N GLY A 41 -0.99 -5.58 5.03
CA GLY A 41 -0.62 -6.40 3.87
C GLY A 41 -0.94 -5.73 2.54
N LEU A 42 -2.13 -5.13 2.44
CA LEU A 42 -2.58 -4.39 1.26
C LEU A 42 -1.71 -3.14 1.02
N GLU A 43 -1.43 -2.37 2.07
CA GLU A 43 -0.55 -1.20 2.01
C GLU A 43 0.83 -1.58 1.46
N LYS A 44 1.45 -2.65 1.99
CA LYS A 44 2.75 -3.14 1.52
C LYS A 44 2.73 -3.53 0.03
N ASP A 45 1.62 -4.08 -0.45
CA ASP A 45 1.50 -4.46 -1.85
C ASP A 45 1.32 -3.23 -2.75
N LEU A 46 0.57 -2.21 -2.31
CA LEU A 46 0.49 -0.93 -2.99
C LEU A 46 1.87 -0.26 -3.09
N THR A 47 2.62 -0.18 -1.99
CA THR A 47 3.98 0.41 -2.01
C THR A 47 4.92 -0.31 -2.98
N LYS A 48 4.82 -1.64 -3.12
CA LYS A 48 5.62 -2.38 -4.12
C LYS A 48 5.23 -2.01 -5.54
N VAL A 49 3.94 -1.80 -5.81
CA VAL A 49 3.44 -1.41 -7.13
C VAL A 49 3.87 0.02 -7.44
N GLU A 50 3.71 0.95 -6.50
CA GLU A 50 4.17 2.34 -6.61
C GLU A 50 5.67 2.40 -6.93
N ARG A 51 6.50 1.67 -6.18
CA ARG A 51 7.95 1.60 -6.44
C ARG A 51 8.28 1.03 -7.82
N LYS A 52 7.51 0.04 -8.29
CA LYS A 52 7.70 -0.49 -9.66
C LYS A 52 7.34 0.56 -10.71
N ILE A 53 6.26 1.30 -10.52
CA ILE A 53 5.86 2.40 -11.40
C ILE A 53 6.94 3.47 -11.41
N GLU A 54 7.42 3.88 -10.24
CA GLU A 54 8.50 4.86 -10.09
C GLU A 54 9.75 4.44 -10.87
N ILE A 55 10.20 3.19 -10.75
CA ILE A 55 11.34 2.67 -11.51
C ILE A 55 11.07 2.69 -13.03
N LEU A 56 9.85 2.39 -13.46
CA LEU A 56 9.49 2.39 -14.89
C LEU A 56 9.40 3.81 -15.46
N VAL A 57 8.91 4.77 -14.68
CA VAL A 57 8.76 6.18 -15.07
C VAL A 57 10.09 6.92 -15.00
N ASN A 58 10.91 6.64 -13.98
CA ASN A 58 12.19 7.33 -13.74
C ASN A 58 13.40 6.63 -14.35
N LYS A 59 13.23 5.49 -15.03
CA LYS A 59 14.31 4.97 -15.89
C LYS A 59 14.47 5.91 -17.09
N PRO A 60 15.65 6.51 -17.31
CA PRO A 60 15.89 7.22 -18.56
C PRO A 60 15.79 6.22 -19.70
N VAL A 61 15.14 6.63 -20.79
CA VAL A 61 14.90 5.80 -21.99
C VAL A 61 16.23 5.45 -22.72
N LYS A 62 17.39 5.89 -22.23
CA LYS A 62 18.70 5.64 -22.83
C LYS A 62 19.80 5.46 -21.79
N GLU A 63 20.68 4.49 -22.03
CA GLU A 63 21.94 4.24 -21.28
C GLU A 63 22.96 5.41 -21.34
N SER A 64 22.64 6.52 -21.99
CA SER A 64 23.55 7.67 -22.20
C SER A 64 23.20 8.93 -21.41
N ASP A 65 22.06 8.99 -20.71
CA ASP A 65 21.69 10.21 -20.00
C ASP A 65 22.28 10.19 -18.59
N LYS A 66 23.36 10.96 -18.41
CA LYS A 66 23.89 11.26 -17.08
C LYS A 66 22.78 11.89 -16.24
N PRO A 67 22.64 11.51 -14.95
CA PRO A 67 21.68 12.16 -14.07
C PRO A 67 21.95 13.66 -14.04
N ASN A 68 20.92 14.48 -14.31
CA ASN A 68 21.04 15.92 -14.22
C ASN A 68 21.10 16.32 -12.73
N LEU A 69 22.28 16.74 -12.28
CA LEU A 69 22.56 17.13 -10.90
C LEU A 69 22.37 18.65 -10.67
N GLU A 70 21.91 19.41 -11.67
CA GLU A 70 21.67 20.87 -11.56
C GLU A 70 20.65 21.25 -10.47
N LEU A 71 19.81 20.31 -10.02
CA LEU A 71 18.87 20.53 -8.90
C LEU A 71 19.53 20.53 -7.52
N PHE A 72 20.81 20.16 -7.41
CA PHE A 72 21.55 20.08 -6.14
C PHE A 72 22.69 21.10 -6.01
N GLU A 73 22.96 21.93 -7.02
CA GLU A 73 24.05 22.94 -6.97
C GLU A 73 23.62 24.31 -6.40
N GLY A 74 22.43 24.41 -5.80
CA GLY A 74 21.85 25.69 -5.35
C GLY A 74 21.49 25.81 -3.88
N ALA A 75 22.03 24.97 -2.98
CA ALA A 75 21.67 25.00 -1.55
C ALA A 75 22.86 25.25 -0.61
N ASP A 76 23.90 25.95 -1.09
CA ASP A 76 24.92 26.58 -0.24
C ASP A 76 25.05 28.07 -0.63
N ASP A 77 24.07 28.87 -0.18
CA ASP A 77 24.21 30.29 0.22
C ASP A 77 23.00 30.73 1.07
#